data_AF-A0A915L8Y2-F1
#
_entry.id   AF-A0A915L8Y2-F1
#
_cell.length_a   1.000
_cell.length_b   1.000
_cell.length_c   1.000
_cell.angle_alpha   90.00
_cell.angle_beta   90.00
_cell.angle_gamma   90.00
#
_symmetry.space_group_name_H-M   'P 1'
#
loop_
_entity.id
_entity.type
_entity.pdbx_description
1 polymer ?
#
loop_
_entity_poly.entity_id
_entity_poly.type
_entity_poly.pdbx_seq_one_letter_code
_entity_poly.pdbx_strand_id
1 'polypeptide(L)' 'MKLTYAQSDSKRDAALTLITHDMYEKATTAGLNQIEQVKKITLIADPFTVENGLITPTMKMKRIACAKRFAPEIVDMLNL' A
#
# COMPACT_ATOMS: atom_id res chain seq x y z
N MET A 1 18.97 8.83 5.97
CA MET A 1 18.18 9.06 4.75
C MET A 1 16.99 9.93 5.12
N LYS A 2 16.89 11.17 4.60
CA LYS A 2 15.85 12.13 5.02
C LYS A 2 14.50 11.69 4.45
N LEU A 3 13.59 11.27 5.33
CA LEU A 3 12.18 11.10 5.01
C LEU A 3 11.54 12.49 5.04
N THR A 4 11.45 13.14 3.89
CA THR A 4 10.65 14.35 3.72
C THR A 4 9.18 13.97 3.57
N TYR A 5 8.35 14.38 4.53
CA TYR A 5 6.89 14.37 4.40
C TYR A 5 6.38 15.81 4.54
N ALA A 6 5.72 16.29 3.49
CA ALA A 6 5.01 17.56 3.49
C ALA A 6 3.82 17.45 4.46
N GLN A 7 3.64 18.47 5.29
CA GLN A 7 2.59 18.49 6.30
C GLN A 7 1.19 18.55 5.66
N SER A 8 0.41 17.48 5.81
CA SER A 8 -1.05 17.53 5.79
C SER A 8 -1.61 16.24 6.42
N ASP A 9 -2.29 16.34 7.56
CA ASP A 9 -2.87 15.26 8.39
C ASP A 9 -1.91 14.41 9.25
N SER A 10 -1.57 14.92 10.45
CA SER A 10 -0.60 14.31 11.37
C SER A 10 -0.85 12.84 11.73
N LYS A 11 -2.11 12.39 11.78
CA LYS A 11 -2.46 11.01 12.12
C LYS A 11 -2.27 10.05 10.95
N ARG A 12 -2.57 10.49 9.73
CA ARG A 12 -2.39 9.68 8.51
C ARG A 12 -0.90 9.46 8.25
N ASP A 13 -0.12 10.52 8.39
CA ASP A 13 1.34 10.48 8.23
C ASP A 13 2.01 9.59 9.29
N ALA A 14 1.55 9.67 10.55
CA ALA A 14 2.02 8.79 11.62
C ALA A 14 1.70 7.31 11.32
N ALA A 15 0.49 7.00 10.85
CA ALA A 15 0.10 5.65 10.47
C ALA A 15 0.90 5.12 9.28
N LEU A 16 1.08 5.94 8.24
CA LEU A 16 1.91 5.61 7.07
C LEU A 16 3.35 5.27 7.49
N THR A 17 3.93 6.08 8.37
CA THR A 17 5.29 5.87 8.88
C THR A 17 5.40 4.54 9.63
N LEU A 18 4.46 4.28 10.54
CA LEU A 18 4.45 3.06 11.35
C LEU A 18 4.28 1.81 10.48
N ILE A 19 3.34 1.82 9.53
CA ILE A 19 3.10 0.69 8.63
C ILE A 19 4.30 0.45 7.72
N THR A 20 4.87 1.51 7.14
CA THR A 20 6.04 1.38 6.26
C THR A 20 7.24 0.81 7.01
N HIS A 21 7.43 1.21 8.27
CA HIS A 21 8.49 0.68 9.12
C HIS A 21 8.30 -0.81 9.41
N ASP A 22 7.10 -1.22 9.83
CA ASP A 22 6.77 -2.63 10.07
C ASP A 22 6.95 -3.50 8.80
N MET A 23 6.56 -2.97 7.63
CA MET A 23 6.80 -3.65 6.35
C MET A 23 8.30 -3.83 6.05
N TYR A 24 9.12 -2.81 6.35
CA TYR A 24 10.57 -2.87 6.15
C TYR A 24 11.24 -3.89 7.09
N GLU A 25 10.83 -3.91 8.37
CA GLU A 25 11.33 -4.88 9.34
C GLU A 25 11.01 -6.31 8.88
N LYS A 26 9.75 -6.58 8.52
CA LYS A 26 9.32 -7.89 8.01
C LYS A 26 10.08 -8.31 6.76
N ALA A 27 10.29 -7.38 5.82
CA ALA A 27 11.06 -7.66 4.61
C ALA A 27 12.52 -7.99 4.91
N THR A 28 13.12 -7.29 5.88
CA THR A 28 14.50 -7.53 6.32
C THR A 28 14.64 -8.89 7.00
N THR A 29 13.70 -9.23 7.90
CA THR A 29 13.67 -10.55 8.56
C THR A 29 13.45 -11.70 7.57
N ALA A 30 12.66 -11.46 6.52
CA ALA A 30 12.43 -12.43 5.45
C ALA A 30 13.58 -12.52 4.42
N GLY A 31 14.62 -11.68 4.54
CA GLY A 31 15.76 -11.68 3.62
C GLY A 31 15.43 -11.16 2.21
N LEU A 32 14.40 -10.33 2.07
CA LEU A 32 13.98 -9.79 0.76
C LEU A 32 14.96 -8.76 0.23
N ASN A 33 15.24 -8.83 -1.08
CA ASN A 33 16.10 -7.88 -1.76
C ASN A 33 15.43 -6.51 -1.84
N GLN A 34 16.24 -5.46 -2.02
CA GLN A 34 15.75 -4.07 -2.08
C GLN A 34 14.72 -3.82 -3.20
N ILE A 35 14.76 -4.60 -4.28
CA ILE A 35 13.78 -4.51 -5.39
C ILE A 35 12.42 -5.13 -5.05
N GLU A 36 12.38 -6.02 -4.06
CA GLU A 36 11.16 -6.70 -3.58
C GLU A 36 10.48 -5.91 -2.45
N GLN A 37 11.19 -4.94 -1.87
CA GLN A 37 10.69 -4.08 -0.80
C GLN A 37 9.78 -2.97 -1.32
N VAL A 38 8.68 -2.75 -0.60
CA VAL A 38 7.70 -1.71 -0.94
C VAL A 38 8.26 -0.33 -0.63
N LYS A 39 8.24 0.57 -1.63
CA LYS A 39 8.81 1.92 -1.52
C LYS A 39 7.81 3.00 -1.15
N LYS A 40 6.55 2.83 -1.56
CA LYS A 40 5.46 3.78 -1.34
C LYS A 40 4.17 3.00 -1.07
N ILE A 41 3.34 3.53 -0.18
CA ILE A 41 2.03 2.97 0.17
C ILE A 41 0.99 4.09 0.23
N THR A 42 -0.26 3.74 -0.05
CA THR A 42 -1.42 4.64 0.08
C THR A 42 -2.46 3.97 0.97
N LEU A 43 -2.98 4.71 1.95
CA LEU A 43 -4.06 4.21 2.81
C LEU A 43 -5.41 4.48 2.17
N ILE A 44 -6.17 3.40 1.96
CA ILE A 44 -7.52 3.40 1.41
C ILE A 44 -8.44 2.82 2.49
N ALA A 45 -9.53 3.52 2.80
CA ALA A 45 -10.47 3.10 3.84
C ALA A 45 -11.34 1.91 3.40
N ASP A 46 -11.58 1.75 2.10
CA ASP A 46 -12.42 0.70 1.53
C ASP A 46 -11.73 -0.68 1.62
N PRO A 47 -12.32 -1.67 2.31
CA PRO A 47 -11.77 -3.01 2.39
C PRO A 47 -11.97 -3.80 1.08
N PHE A 48 -11.19 -4.87 0.88
CA PHE A 48 -11.42 -5.83 -0.20
C PHE A 48 -12.54 -6.80 0.20
N THR A 49 -13.62 -6.84 -0.58
CA THR A 49 -14.81 -7.66 -0.27
C THR A 49 -15.29 -8.47 -1.48
N VAL A 50 -16.10 -9.49 -1.23
CA VAL A 50 -16.63 -10.32 -2.33
C VAL A 50 -17.69 -9.50 -3.08
N GLU A 51 -18.43 -8.68 -2.34
CA GLU A 51 -19.49 -7.78 -2.76
C GLU A 51 -18.97 -6.68 -3.69
N ASN A 52 -17.81 -6.08 -3.38
CA ASN A 52 -17.18 -5.11 -4.29
C ASN A 52 -16.38 -5.75 -5.44
N GLY A 53 -16.40 -7.09 -5.52
CA GLY A 53 -15.79 -7.84 -6.61
C GLY A 53 -14.26 -7.81 -6.62
N LEU A 54 -13.60 -7.34 -5.55
CA LEU A 54 -12.14 -7.28 -5.46
C LEU A 54 -11.52 -8.60 -4.99
N ILE A 55 -12.29 -9.44 -4.28
CA ILE A 55 -11.88 -10.79 -3.91
C ILE A 55 -12.80 -11.86 -4.53
N THR A 56 -12.28 -13.07 -4.64
CA THR A 56 -13.06 -14.27 -4.93
C THR A 56 -13.84 -14.69 -3.68
N PRO A 57 -14.91 -15.51 -3.83
CA PRO A 57 -15.58 -16.13 -2.68
C PRO A 57 -14.62 -16.95 -1.78
N THR A 58 -13.47 -17.35 -2.32
CA THR A 58 -12.38 -18.04 -1.61
C THR A 58 -11.32 -17.10 -1.02
N MET A 59 -11.62 -15.82 -0.86
CA MET A 59 -10.76 -14.80 -0.24
C MET A 59 -9.43 -14.53 -0.98
N LYS A 60 -9.34 -14.86 -2.27
CA LYS A 60 -8.18 -14.51 -3.11
C LYS A 60 -8.43 -13.20 -3.85
N MET A 61 -7.40 -12.36 -3.92
CA MET A 61 -7.48 -11.08 -4.64
C MET A 61 -7.67 -11.29 -6.16
N LYS A 62 -8.62 -10.58 -6.75
CA LYS A 62 -8.83 -10.50 -8.20
C LYS A 62 -7.93 -9.42 -8.77
N ARG A 63 -6.72 -9.81 -9.18
CA ARG A 63 -5.65 -8.88 -9.63
C ARG A 63 -6.11 -7.85 -10.67
N ILE A 64 -6.83 -8.28 -11.71
CA ILE A 64 -7.28 -7.38 -12.80
C ILE A 64 -8.29 -6.34 -12.27
N ALA A 65 -9.24 -6.78 -11.43
CA ALA A 65 -10.24 -5.88 -10.85
C ALA A 65 -9.59 -4.85 -9.90
N CYS A 66 -8.66 -5.30 -9.06
CA CYS A 66 -7.91 -4.42 -8.16
C CYS A 66 -7.04 -3.42 -8.93
N ALA A 67 -6.29 -3.88 -9.93
CA ALA A 67 -5.46 -3.00 -10.75
C ALA A 67 -6.28 -1.91 -11.44
N LYS A 68 -7.51 -2.22 -11.91
CA LYS A 68 -8.41 -1.24 -12.50
C LYS A 68 -8.98 -0.26 -11.46
N ARG A 69 -9.38 -0.76 -10.29
CA ARG A 69 -9.99 0.06 -9.21
C ARG A 69 -9.02 1.07 -8.61
N PHE A 70 -7.75 0.68 -8.45
CA PHE A 70 -6.74 1.49 -7.78
C PHE A 70 -5.76 2.18 -8.73
N ALA A 71 -5.99 2.13 -10.04
CA ALA A 71 -5.14 2.80 -11.01
C ALA A 71 -5.00 4.31 -10.73
N PRO A 72 -6.06 5.07 -10.41
CA PRO A 72 -5.93 6.50 -10.10
C PRO A 72 -5.00 6.76 -8.91
N GLU A 73 -5.17 6.02 -7.82
CA GLU A 73 -4.38 6.18 -6.59
C GLU A 73 -2.91 5.74 -6.80
N ILE A 74 -2.67 4.75 -7.66
CA ILE A 74 -1.32 4.31 -8.03
C ILE A 74 -0.61 5.38 -8.87
N VAL A 75 -1.32 5.98 -9.84
CA VAL A 75 -0.79 7.05 -10.69
C VAL A 75 -0.44 8.27 -9.85
N ASP A 76 -1.34 8.70 -8.98
CA ASP A 76 -1.13 9.80 -8.05
C ASP A 76 0.08 9.54 -7.12
N MET A 77 0.16 8.36 -6.52
CA MET A 77 1.29 7.98 -5.66
C MET A 77 2.65 7.99 -6.39
N LEU A 78 2.67 7.60 -7.66
CA LEU A 78 3.88 7.55 -8.47
C LEU A 78 4.21 8.89 -9.14
N ASN A 79 3.32 9.89 -9.04
CA ASN A 79 3.39 11.16 -9.78
C ASN A 79 3.53 10.95 -11.29
N LEU A 80 2.75 10.01 -11.84
CA LEU A 80 2.72 9.68 -13.28
C LEU A 80 1.68 10.51 -14.04
#